data_AF-A0A1Y1XPB9-F1
#
_entry.id   AF-A0A1Y1XPB9-F1
#
_cell.length_a   1.000
_cell.length_b   1.000
_cell.length_c   1.000
_cell.angle_alpha   90.00
_cell.angle_beta   90.00
_cell.angle_gamma   90.00
#
_symmetry.space_group_name_H-M   'P 1'
#
loop_
_entity.id
_entity.type
_entity.pdbx_description
1 polymer ?
#
loop_
_entity_poly.entity_id
_entity_poly.type
_entity_poly.pdbx_seq_one_letter_code
_entity_poly.pdbx_strand_id
1 'polypeptide(L)'
;MKYLGIFLIVAFTYFVSVLAGPTPSVYLKDSNYEYYTQEGFKECYVTGLTDKSKKAKKLTFDPSVTDGRTGISYYVGGLMADLSECVATKIEIPSTLRSSFSISENVLKNAKKLRDLKVETTKDVYVYDDTFTGVNTNIKIYGKGVKKMVMNYAKKLLQYNYPDLIQDYSKLSEYDARITLYNIAKIFQSYKLDINMKYGNNGAVAFFLKQGSTLGISRAARYLAIASGFKESDIIVAGDDIQHGFCLVRFNRKWYVYDVVKGSFNDREPWSFFQTINNYMEHTLNPYYGRLYKSDVNTFVKYNGYIGYTGEVSTEKENLKQWLSKNNKGTL
;
A
#
# COMPACT_ATOMS: atom_id res chain seq x y z
N MET A 1 -42.01 30.85 -23.72
CA MET A 1 -41.11 31.74 -22.93
C MET A 1 -40.27 31.04 -21.85
N LYS A 2 -40.63 29.84 -21.33
CA LYS A 2 -39.82 29.14 -20.29
C LYS A 2 -38.44 28.62 -20.78
N TYR A 3 -38.30 28.30 -22.06
CA TYR A 3 -37.06 27.75 -22.62
C TYR A 3 -35.95 28.80 -22.88
N LEU A 4 -36.32 30.08 -23.06
CA LEU A 4 -35.36 31.16 -23.29
C LEU A 4 -34.56 31.49 -22.01
N GLY A 5 -35.22 31.39 -20.84
CA GLY A 5 -34.59 31.62 -19.54
C GLY A 5 -33.56 30.55 -19.18
N ILE A 6 -33.83 29.28 -19.49
CA ILE A 6 -32.87 28.18 -19.26
C ILE A 6 -31.64 28.35 -20.15
N PHE A 7 -31.82 28.73 -21.42
CA PHE A 7 -30.72 28.96 -22.34
C PHE A 7 -29.82 30.12 -21.90
N LEU A 8 -30.41 31.22 -21.42
CA LEU A 8 -29.68 32.37 -20.87
C LEU A 8 -28.90 31.99 -19.61
N ILE A 9 -29.49 31.20 -18.69
CA ILE A 9 -28.80 30.75 -17.49
C ILE A 9 -27.61 29.85 -17.86
N VAL A 10 -27.79 28.86 -18.74
CA VAL A 10 -26.70 27.98 -19.17
C VAL A 10 -25.60 28.77 -19.88
N ALA A 11 -25.96 29.71 -20.76
CA ALA A 11 -25.00 30.57 -21.44
C ALA A 11 -24.23 31.46 -20.47
N PHE A 12 -24.88 32.09 -19.48
CA PHE A 12 -24.22 32.86 -18.43
C PHE A 12 -23.32 31.98 -17.55
N THR A 13 -23.75 30.77 -17.20
CA THR A 13 -22.94 29.85 -16.38
C THR A 13 -21.68 29.42 -17.14
N TYR A 14 -21.80 29.18 -18.45
CA TYR A 14 -20.68 28.88 -19.34
C TYR A 14 -19.75 30.09 -19.54
N PHE A 15 -20.31 31.30 -19.63
CA PHE A 15 -19.52 32.53 -19.76
C PHE A 15 -18.75 32.83 -18.47
N VAL A 16 -19.35 32.62 -17.29
CA VAL A 16 -18.70 32.80 -15.99
C VAL A 16 -17.61 31.74 -15.77
N SER A 17 -17.81 30.49 -16.19
CA SER A 17 -16.79 29.44 -16.06
C SER A 17 -15.62 29.61 -17.03
N VAL A 18 -15.84 30.23 -18.20
CA VAL A 18 -14.78 30.52 -19.19
C VAL A 18 -13.99 31.79 -18.84
N LEU A 19 -14.62 32.77 -18.16
CA LEU A 19 -13.95 34.01 -17.70
C LEU A 19 -13.23 33.85 -16.35
N ALA A 20 -13.62 32.87 -15.53
CA ALA A 20 -12.84 32.44 -14.38
C ALA A 20 -11.63 31.63 -14.88
N GLY A 21 -10.62 32.32 -15.42
CA GLY A 21 -9.33 31.72 -15.71
C GLY A 21 -8.78 30.97 -14.48
N PRO A 22 -7.85 30.02 -14.67
CA PRO A 22 -7.29 29.27 -13.55
C PRO A 22 -6.77 30.23 -12.50
N THR A 23 -7.06 29.96 -11.22
CA THR A 23 -6.61 30.81 -10.12
C THR A 23 -5.10 31.02 -10.25
N PRO A 24 -4.60 32.25 -10.08
CA PRO A 24 -3.17 32.54 -10.20
C PRO A 24 -2.33 31.55 -9.37
N SER A 25 -1.21 31.14 -9.93
CA SER A 25 -0.29 30.26 -9.23
C SER A 25 0.67 31.07 -8.36
N VAL A 26 0.93 30.58 -7.16
CA VAL A 26 1.90 31.16 -6.23
C VAL A 26 3.08 30.21 -6.14
N TYR A 27 4.26 30.72 -6.49
CA TYR A 27 5.54 30.02 -6.34
C TYR A 27 6.25 30.54 -5.08
N LEU A 28 6.63 29.62 -4.22
CA LEU A 28 7.31 29.90 -2.96
C LEU A 28 8.64 29.17 -2.93
N LYS A 29 9.59 29.69 -2.15
CA LYS A 29 10.90 29.07 -1.97
C LYS A 29 11.37 29.27 -0.55
N ASP A 30 11.87 28.21 0.06
CA ASP A 30 12.62 28.29 1.31
C ASP A 30 14.07 27.83 1.11
N SER A 31 14.81 27.59 2.20
CA SER A 31 16.21 27.16 2.13
C SER A 31 16.41 25.77 1.47
N ASN A 32 15.38 24.94 1.44
CA ASN A 32 15.42 23.53 1.08
C ASN A 32 14.60 23.22 -0.19
N TYR A 33 13.48 23.89 -0.41
CA TYR A 33 12.49 23.49 -1.42
C TYR A 33 11.88 24.66 -2.19
N GLU A 34 11.40 24.34 -3.38
CA GLU A 34 10.52 25.17 -4.18
C GLU A 34 9.12 24.57 -4.13
N TYR A 35 8.12 25.43 -3.97
CA TYR A 35 6.74 25.05 -3.76
C TYR A 35 5.83 25.69 -4.79
N TYR A 36 4.77 24.96 -5.11
CA TYR A 36 3.65 25.43 -5.91
C TYR A 36 2.36 25.36 -5.09
N THR A 37 1.57 26.43 -5.13
CA THR A 37 0.18 26.45 -4.63
C THR A 37 -0.70 27.22 -5.59
N GLN A 38 -1.98 26.90 -5.61
CA GLN A 38 -3.00 27.69 -6.29
C GLN A 38 -3.52 28.77 -5.34
N GLU A 39 -3.79 29.97 -5.85
CA GLU A 39 -4.40 31.04 -5.06
C GLU A 39 -5.77 30.57 -4.51
N GLY A 40 -6.07 30.94 -3.27
CA GLY A 40 -7.27 30.48 -2.54
C GLY A 40 -7.12 29.12 -1.86
N PHE A 41 -6.08 28.34 -2.16
CA PHE A 41 -5.79 27.09 -1.46
C PHE A 41 -4.86 27.31 -0.26
N LYS A 42 -5.01 26.45 0.76
CA LYS A 42 -4.14 26.42 1.95
C LYS A 42 -3.06 25.34 1.87
N GLU A 43 -2.99 24.58 0.79
CA GLU A 43 -2.04 23.49 0.60
C GLU A 43 -1.08 23.82 -0.53
N CYS A 44 0.19 23.50 -0.34
CA CYS A 44 1.24 23.64 -1.34
C CYS A 44 2.00 22.32 -1.54
N TYR A 45 2.67 22.19 -2.67
CA TYR A 45 3.39 20.98 -3.05
C TYR A 45 4.85 21.31 -3.34
N VAL A 46 5.76 20.47 -2.85
CA VAL A 46 7.19 20.58 -3.15
C VAL A 46 7.40 20.19 -4.61
N THR A 47 7.68 21.16 -5.48
CA THR A 47 7.87 20.96 -6.92
C THR A 47 9.34 21.00 -7.34
N GLY A 48 10.22 21.55 -6.50
CA GLY A 48 11.66 21.58 -6.76
C GLY A 48 12.50 21.41 -5.49
N LEU A 49 13.73 20.93 -5.67
CA LEU A 49 14.74 20.85 -4.62
C LEU A 49 15.78 21.96 -4.83
N THR A 50 16.13 22.69 -3.77
CA THR A 50 17.30 23.59 -3.81
C THR A 50 18.61 22.79 -3.81
N ASP A 51 19.73 23.43 -4.16
CA ASP A 51 21.06 22.80 -4.14
C ASP A 51 21.41 22.16 -2.80
N LYS A 52 20.95 22.76 -1.71
CA LYS A 52 21.11 22.23 -0.35
C LYS A 52 20.40 20.88 -0.19
N SER A 53 19.13 20.79 -0.61
CA SER A 53 18.35 19.55 -0.52
C SER A 53 18.79 18.49 -1.53
N LYS A 54 19.21 18.89 -2.73
CA LYS A 54 19.77 17.95 -3.74
C LYS A 54 20.99 17.21 -3.19
N LYS A 55 21.79 17.86 -2.34
CA LYS A 55 22.99 17.31 -1.68
C LYS A 55 22.71 16.68 -0.31
N ALA A 56 21.48 16.78 0.21
CA ALA A 56 21.12 16.25 1.52
C ALA A 56 20.94 14.73 1.47
N LYS A 57 21.49 14.02 2.47
CA LYS A 57 21.26 12.57 2.63
C LYS A 57 19.86 12.23 3.14
N LYS A 58 19.18 13.21 3.75
CA LYS A 58 17.84 13.08 4.33
C LYS A 58 16.97 14.23 3.83
N LEU A 59 15.82 13.89 3.27
CA LEU A 59 14.74 14.84 3.00
C LEU A 59 13.70 14.75 4.11
N THR A 60 13.25 15.92 4.58
CA THR A 60 12.17 16.05 5.56
C THR A 60 11.38 17.31 5.25
N PHE A 61 10.10 17.33 5.59
CA PHE A 61 9.17 18.36 5.14
C PHE A 61 8.62 19.14 6.33
N ASP A 62 8.78 20.46 6.32
CA ASP A 62 8.15 21.30 7.33
C ASP A 62 6.63 21.27 7.17
N PRO A 63 5.85 21.45 8.26
CA PRO A 63 4.39 21.35 8.20
C PRO A 63 3.74 22.46 7.37
N SER A 64 4.46 23.57 7.17
CA SER A 64 4.00 24.73 6.40
C SER A 64 5.18 25.56 5.91
N VAL A 65 4.94 26.32 4.84
CA VAL A 65 5.81 27.38 4.32
C VAL A 65 5.06 28.71 4.34
N THR A 66 5.74 29.80 4.63
CA THR A 66 5.13 31.15 4.66
C THR A 66 5.63 31.97 3.48
N ASP A 67 4.72 32.59 2.73
CA ASP A 67 5.08 33.55 1.68
C ASP A 67 5.62 34.81 2.34
N GLY A 68 6.91 35.09 2.14
CA GLY A 68 7.57 36.28 2.70
C GLY A 68 6.99 37.61 2.20
N ARG A 69 6.26 37.62 1.08
CA ARG A 69 5.65 38.83 0.51
C ARG A 69 4.30 39.15 1.14
N THR A 70 3.49 38.13 1.43
CA THR A 70 2.10 38.28 1.88
C THR A 70 1.90 37.90 3.35
N GLY A 71 2.84 37.18 3.96
CA GLY A 71 2.73 36.62 5.31
C GLY A 71 1.78 35.40 5.39
N ILE A 72 1.19 34.96 4.28
CA ILE A 72 0.27 33.81 4.26
C ILE A 72 1.05 32.51 4.41
N SER A 73 0.55 31.62 5.28
CA SER A 73 1.12 30.30 5.50
C SER A 73 0.33 29.21 4.77
N TYR A 74 1.05 28.33 4.07
CA TYR A 74 0.52 27.21 3.30
C TYR A 74 1.03 25.90 3.90
N TYR A 75 0.14 24.93 4.08
CA TYR A 75 0.49 23.60 4.56
C TYR A 75 1.16 22.78 3.47
N VAL A 76 2.24 22.07 3.81
CA VAL A 76 2.93 21.21 2.83
C VAL A 76 2.13 19.92 2.66
N GLY A 77 1.49 19.79 1.50
CA GLY A 77 0.55 18.72 1.16
C GLY A 77 1.12 17.62 0.28
N GLY A 78 2.36 17.74 -0.20
CA GLY A 78 2.98 16.64 -0.93
C GLY A 78 4.32 16.94 -1.59
N LEU A 79 4.88 15.89 -2.18
CA LEU A 79 6.12 15.86 -2.94
C LEU A 79 5.82 15.57 -4.41
N MET A 80 6.17 16.52 -5.27
CA MET A 80 6.06 16.49 -6.73
C MET A 80 7.42 16.69 -7.42
N ALA A 81 8.48 17.02 -6.68
CA ALA A 81 9.81 17.22 -7.21
C ALA A 81 10.44 15.91 -7.68
N ASP A 82 11.04 15.91 -8.87
CA ASP A 82 11.85 14.77 -9.33
C ASP A 82 13.06 14.55 -8.41
N LEU A 83 13.22 13.31 -7.93
CA LEU A 83 14.34 12.91 -7.08
C LEU A 83 15.42 12.12 -7.82
N SER A 84 15.37 12.00 -9.14
CA SER A 84 16.31 11.20 -9.94
C SER A 84 17.78 11.59 -9.72
N GLU A 85 18.07 12.89 -9.56
CA GLU A 85 19.41 13.43 -9.28
C GLU A 85 19.74 13.54 -7.77
N CYS A 86 18.79 13.24 -6.90
CA CYS A 86 18.94 13.45 -5.47
C CYS A 86 19.89 12.40 -4.85
N VAL A 87 20.77 12.83 -3.94
CA VAL A 87 21.63 11.91 -3.18
C VAL A 87 20.98 11.34 -1.93
N ALA A 88 19.71 11.68 -1.68
CA ALA A 88 18.99 11.28 -0.49
C ALA A 88 18.91 9.76 -0.36
N THR A 89 19.34 9.28 0.80
CA THR A 89 19.17 7.89 1.21
C THR A 89 17.94 7.69 2.08
N LYS A 90 17.34 8.79 2.58
CA LYS A 90 16.18 8.75 3.45
C LYS A 90 15.19 9.87 3.13
N ILE A 91 13.90 9.53 3.09
CA ILE A 91 12.78 10.46 3.09
C ILE A 91 12.01 10.26 4.40
N GLU A 92 11.70 11.35 5.10
CA GLU A 92 10.91 11.33 6.33
C GLU A 92 9.71 12.28 6.22
N ILE A 93 8.51 11.68 6.17
CA ILE A 93 7.22 12.35 6.27
C ILE A 93 6.91 12.51 7.77
N PRO A 94 7.04 13.71 8.36
CA PRO A 94 7.04 13.86 9.80
C PRO A 94 5.63 13.85 10.39
N SER A 95 5.53 13.59 11.70
CA SER A 95 4.26 13.60 12.43
C SER A 95 3.63 14.99 12.59
N THR A 96 4.38 16.05 12.30
CA THR A 96 3.97 17.44 12.46
C THR A 96 3.08 17.96 11.33
N LEU A 97 2.94 17.21 10.23
CA LEU A 97 2.10 17.61 9.10
C LEU A 97 0.64 17.86 9.53
N ARG A 98 0.08 18.97 9.05
CA ARG A 98 -1.27 19.41 9.41
C ARG A 98 -2.34 18.83 8.48
N SER A 99 -1.99 18.56 7.23
CA SER A 99 -2.83 18.00 6.18
C SER A 99 -2.37 16.62 5.72
N SER A 100 -3.07 16.05 4.73
CA SER A 100 -2.60 14.86 4.01
C SER A 100 -1.31 15.14 3.24
N PHE A 101 -0.54 14.09 2.94
CA PHE A 101 0.68 14.17 2.16
C PHE A 101 0.61 13.25 0.94
N SER A 102 0.78 13.78 -0.26
CA SER A 102 0.91 12.97 -1.48
C SER A 102 2.38 12.83 -1.88
N ILE A 103 2.80 11.64 -2.34
CA ILE A 103 4.02 11.47 -3.13
C ILE A 103 3.55 11.18 -4.54
N SER A 104 3.71 12.13 -5.45
CA SER A 104 3.16 12.01 -6.81
C SER A 104 3.77 10.88 -7.63
N GLU A 105 3.11 10.58 -8.74
CA GLU A 105 3.56 9.60 -9.72
C GLU A 105 4.98 9.91 -10.21
N ASN A 106 5.79 8.86 -10.42
CA ASN A 106 7.16 8.96 -10.94
C ASN A 106 8.18 9.77 -10.10
N VAL A 107 7.78 10.38 -8.98
CA VAL A 107 8.64 11.23 -8.14
C VAL A 107 9.85 10.49 -7.56
N LEU A 108 9.68 9.21 -7.18
CA LEU A 108 10.78 8.38 -6.69
C LEU A 108 11.33 7.45 -7.78
N LYS A 109 10.91 7.63 -9.04
CA LYS A 109 11.35 6.76 -10.13
C LYS A 109 12.87 6.79 -10.23
N ASN A 110 13.48 5.62 -10.28
CA ASN A 110 14.93 5.46 -10.32
C ASN A 110 15.69 6.08 -9.13
N ALA A 111 15.06 6.31 -7.97
CA ALA A 111 15.74 6.75 -6.75
C ALA A 111 16.58 5.60 -6.14
N LYS A 112 17.64 5.17 -6.85
CA LYS A 112 18.48 4.01 -6.52
C LYS A 112 19.24 4.16 -5.20
N LYS A 113 19.44 5.39 -4.74
CA LYS A 113 20.10 5.70 -3.47
C LYS A 113 19.16 5.66 -2.26
N LEU A 114 17.84 5.79 -2.48
CA LEU A 114 16.85 5.79 -1.41
C LEU A 114 16.81 4.43 -0.72
N ARG A 115 17.07 4.41 0.60
CA ARG A 115 17.09 3.20 1.43
C ARG A 115 16.03 3.21 2.53
N ASP A 116 15.50 4.38 2.87
CA ASP A 116 14.55 4.54 3.96
C ASP A 116 13.41 5.48 3.57
N LEU A 117 12.18 5.02 3.66
CA LEU A 117 10.98 5.85 3.66
C LEU A 117 10.31 5.73 5.03
N LYS A 118 10.42 6.79 5.82
CA LYS A 118 9.84 6.88 7.16
C LYS A 118 8.57 7.71 7.12
N VAL A 119 7.45 7.14 7.54
CA VAL A 119 6.13 7.79 7.55
C VAL A 119 5.60 7.87 8.97
N GLU A 120 5.83 9.00 9.65
CA GLU A 120 5.42 9.20 11.05
C GLU A 120 4.07 9.90 11.21
N THR A 121 3.58 10.57 10.16
CA THR A 121 2.27 11.21 10.19
C THR A 121 1.14 10.20 10.37
N THR A 122 0.14 10.59 11.17
CA THR A 122 -1.14 9.86 11.28
C THR A 122 -2.19 10.41 10.30
N LYS A 123 -1.85 11.49 9.59
CA LYS A 123 -2.65 12.01 8.47
C LYS A 123 -2.59 11.05 7.28
N ASP A 124 -3.48 11.26 6.32
CA ASP A 124 -3.47 10.46 5.09
C ASP A 124 -2.20 10.68 4.30
N VAL A 125 -1.59 9.57 3.87
CA VAL A 125 -0.48 9.60 2.91
C VAL A 125 -0.92 8.86 1.66
N TYR A 126 -0.77 9.51 0.52
CA TYR A 126 -1.15 8.98 -0.78
C TYR A 126 0.10 8.73 -1.61
N VAL A 127 0.22 7.54 -2.16
CA VAL A 127 1.23 7.17 -3.16
C VAL A 127 0.49 6.69 -4.42
N TYR A 128 1.13 6.82 -5.57
CA TYR A 128 0.53 6.56 -6.87
C TYR A 128 1.24 5.37 -7.52
N ASP A 129 0.62 4.83 -8.57
CA ASP A 129 1.28 3.79 -9.37
C ASP A 129 2.60 4.33 -9.93
N ASP A 130 3.57 3.43 -10.12
CA ASP A 130 4.90 3.72 -10.65
C ASP A 130 5.77 4.73 -9.87
N THR A 131 5.29 5.28 -8.75
CA THR A 131 6.10 6.11 -7.83
C THR A 131 7.41 5.40 -7.46
N PHE A 132 7.37 4.08 -7.21
CA PHE A 132 8.53 3.29 -6.77
C PHE A 132 9.25 2.52 -7.88
N THR A 133 8.95 2.78 -9.15
CA THR A 133 9.58 2.08 -10.28
C THR A 133 11.09 2.35 -10.31
N GLY A 134 11.90 1.29 -10.25
CA GLY A 134 13.37 1.40 -10.26
C GLY A 134 14.00 1.94 -8.96
N VAL A 135 13.23 2.05 -7.87
CA VAL A 135 13.77 2.35 -6.53
C VAL A 135 14.66 1.19 -6.04
N ASN A 136 15.56 1.49 -5.10
CA ASN A 136 16.39 0.47 -4.46
C ASN A 136 15.54 -0.67 -3.86
N THR A 137 15.84 -1.91 -4.23
CA THR A 137 15.15 -3.09 -3.70
C THR A 137 15.45 -3.36 -2.22
N ASN A 138 16.44 -2.70 -1.64
CA ASN A 138 16.72 -2.74 -0.20
C ASN A 138 16.11 -1.56 0.57
N ILE A 139 15.09 -0.89 0.03
CA ILE A 139 14.35 0.15 0.75
C ILE A 139 13.61 -0.44 1.95
N LYS A 140 13.67 0.26 3.08
CA LYS A 140 12.86 0.03 4.27
C LYS A 140 11.72 1.04 4.31
N ILE A 141 10.49 0.56 4.44
CA ILE A 141 9.31 1.42 4.60
C ILE A 141 8.73 1.21 5.99
N TYR A 142 8.72 2.24 6.82
CA TYR A 142 8.39 2.10 8.24
C TYR A 142 7.79 3.38 8.85
N GLY A 143 7.14 3.26 10.00
CA GLY A 143 6.56 4.38 10.74
C GLY A 143 5.04 4.23 10.94
N LYS A 144 4.50 5.04 11.85
CA LYS A 144 3.10 4.95 12.32
C LYS A 144 2.07 5.14 11.21
N GLY A 145 2.40 5.90 10.17
CA GLY A 145 1.51 6.20 9.04
C GLY A 145 1.48 5.14 7.94
N VAL A 146 2.38 4.15 7.97
CA VAL A 146 2.52 3.20 6.85
C VAL A 146 1.27 2.35 6.64
N LYS A 147 0.60 1.89 7.71
CA LYS A 147 -0.69 1.15 7.58
C LYS A 147 -1.73 1.96 6.81
N LYS A 148 -1.86 3.25 7.11
CA LYS A 148 -2.82 4.12 6.42
C LYS A 148 -2.41 4.34 4.97
N MET A 149 -1.12 4.59 4.72
CA MET A 149 -0.55 4.76 3.38
C MET A 149 -0.81 3.55 2.47
N VAL A 150 -0.48 2.32 2.92
CA VAL A 150 -0.69 1.12 2.10
C VAL A 150 -2.17 0.85 1.83
N MET A 151 -3.05 1.14 2.79
CA MET A 151 -4.48 0.95 2.61
C MET A 151 -5.09 1.99 1.66
N ASN A 152 -4.62 3.24 1.70
CA ASN A 152 -5.04 4.26 0.74
C ASN A 152 -4.60 3.87 -0.68
N TYR A 153 -3.37 3.39 -0.85
CA TYR A 153 -2.91 2.88 -2.13
C TYR A 153 -3.70 1.63 -2.59
N ALA A 154 -3.94 0.66 -1.71
CA ALA A 154 -4.72 -0.54 -2.03
C ALA A 154 -6.14 -0.20 -2.52
N LYS A 155 -6.84 0.69 -1.81
CA LYS A 155 -8.17 1.16 -2.22
C LYS A 155 -8.11 1.86 -3.57
N LYS A 156 -7.13 2.73 -3.78
CA LYS A 156 -6.96 3.47 -5.03
C LYS A 156 -6.68 2.52 -6.19
N LEU A 157 -5.75 1.57 -6.02
CA LEU A 157 -5.40 0.56 -7.01
C LEU A 157 -6.65 -0.24 -7.44
N LEU A 158 -7.47 -0.70 -6.50
CA LEU A 158 -8.73 -1.39 -6.81
C LEU A 158 -9.74 -0.46 -7.50
N GLN A 159 -9.97 0.74 -6.98
CA GLN A 159 -10.96 1.67 -7.54
C GLN A 159 -10.69 2.02 -9.00
N TYR A 160 -9.42 2.23 -9.37
CA TYR A 160 -9.05 2.64 -10.72
C TYR A 160 -8.81 1.47 -11.68
N ASN A 161 -8.26 0.35 -11.20
CA ASN A 161 -7.84 -0.75 -12.09
C ASN A 161 -8.70 -2.01 -11.99
N TYR A 162 -9.39 -2.22 -10.86
CA TYR A 162 -10.15 -3.45 -10.59
C TYR A 162 -11.45 -3.17 -9.81
N PRO A 163 -12.32 -2.25 -10.27
CA PRO A 163 -13.49 -1.82 -9.52
C PRO A 163 -14.46 -2.98 -9.21
N ASP A 164 -14.55 -3.96 -10.11
CA ASP A 164 -15.41 -5.15 -9.95
C ASP A 164 -14.98 -6.05 -8.79
N LEU A 165 -13.75 -5.89 -8.28
CA LEU A 165 -13.29 -6.65 -7.12
C LEU A 165 -13.72 -6.02 -5.79
N ILE A 166 -14.25 -4.79 -5.79
CA ILE A 166 -14.77 -4.13 -4.59
C ILE A 166 -16.18 -4.65 -4.31
N GLN A 167 -16.35 -5.37 -3.20
CA GLN A 167 -17.57 -6.10 -2.90
C GLN A 167 -18.02 -5.91 -1.44
N ASP A 168 -19.32 -6.06 -1.21
CA ASP A 168 -19.88 -6.24 0.14
C ASP A 168 -19.90 -7.74 0.48
N TYR A 169 -18.79 -8.24 1.03
CA TYR A 169 -18.63 -9.66 1.38
C TYR A 169 -19.65 -10.18 2.41
N SER A 170 -20.37 -9.30 3.12
CA SER A 170 -21.44 -9.73 4.02
C SER A 170 -22.69 -10.23 3.29
N LYS A 171 -22.81 -9.90 2.00
CA LYS A 171 -23.93 -10.26 1.13
C LYS A 171 -23.56 -11.31 0.07
N LEU A 172 -22.27 -11.64 -0.05
CA LEU A 172 -21.79 -12.64 -1.01
C LEU A 172 -21.99 -14.06 -0.49
N SER A 173 -22.25 -14.97 -1.43
CA SER A 173 -22.13 -16.40 -1.15
C SER A 173 -20.65 -16.75 -0.88
N GLU A 174 -20.39 -17.89 -0.22
CA GLU A 174 -19.01 -18.37 -0.05
C GLU A 174 -18.33 -18.59 -1.41
N TYR A 175 -19.10 -19.05 -2.40
CA TYR A 175 -18.61 -19.23 -3.77
C TYR A 175 -18.13 -17.90 -4.36
N ASP A 176 -18.98 -16.87 -4.37
CA ASP A 176 -18.62 -15.56 -4.95
C ASP A 176 -17.47 -14.90 -4.20
N ALA A 177 -17.45 -15.00 -2.87
CA ALA A 177 -16.37 -14.48 -2.05
C ALA A 177 -15.01 -15.13 -2.40
N ARG A 178 -14.99 -16.44 -2.66
CA ARG A 178 -13.80 -17.16 -3.13
C ARG A 178 -13.39 -16.73 -4.53
N ILE A 179 -14.34 -16.53 -5.45
CA ILE A 179 -14.05 -16.01 -6.80
C ILE A 179 -13.40 -14.63 -6.73
N THR A 180 -13.95 -13.71 -5.93
CA THR A 180 -13.38 -12.36 -5.78
C THR A 180 -11.97 -12.43 -5.21
N LEU A 181 -11.74 -13.19 -4.13
CA LEU A 181 -10.42 -13.36 -3.55
C LEU A 181 -9.43 -14.05 -4.53
N TYR A 182 -9.87 -15.03 -5.31
CA TYR A 182 -9.05 -15.65 -6.36
C TYR A 182 -8.62 -14.62 -7.43
N ASN A 183 -9.53 -13.75 -7.86
CA ASN A 183 -9.19 -12.69 -8.81
C ASN A 183 -8.24 -11.64 -8.20
N ILE A 184 -8.33 -11.36 -6.91
CA ILE A 184 -7.33 -10.55 -6.19
C ILE A 184 -5.97 -11.26 -6.20
N ALA A 185 -5.92 -12.58 -5.96
CA ALA A 185 -4.68 -13.35 -5.99
C ALA A 185 -3.96 -13.23 -7.34
N LYS A 186 -4.71 -13.19 -8.46
CA LYS A 186 -4.15 -13.07 -9.80
C LYS A 186 -3.35 -11.79 -10.02
N ILE A 187 -3.65 -10.70 -9.31
CA ILE A 187 -2.88 -9.44 -9.40
C ILE A 187 -1.40 -9.68 -9.05
N PHE A 188 -1.12 -10.62 -8.14
CA PHE A 188 0.21 -10.95 -7.66
C PHE A 188 1.00 -11.90 -8.58
N GLN A 189 0.40 -12.45 -9.64
CA GLN A 189 1.14 -13.30 -10.60
C GLN A 189 2.28 -12.54 -11.30
N SER A 190 2.13 -11.22 -11.45
CA SER A 190 3.15 -10.34 -12.02
C SER A 190 4.26 -9.99 -11.03
N TYR A 191 4.11 -10.33 -9.74
CA TYR A 191 5.07 -9.93 -8.72
C TYR A 191 6.27 -10.86 -8.74
N LYS A 192 7.46 -10.27 -8.60
CA LYS A 192 8.70 -11.03 -8.56
C LYS A 192 8.96 -11.59 -7.16
N LEU A 193 9.14 -12.90 -7.04
CA LEU A 193 9.64 -13.52 -5.82
C LEU A 193 11.15 -13.26 -5.68
N ASP A 194 11.57 -12.71 -4.55
CA ASP A 194 12.97 -12.50 -4.19
C ASP A 194 13.18 -12.78 -2.70
N ILE A 195 13.72 -13.96 -2.40
CA ILE A 195 13.99 -14.42 -1.04
C ILE A 195 15.23 -13.76 -0.41
N ASN A 196 16.08 -13.12 -1.22
CA ASN A 196 17.34 -12.49 -0.77
C ASN A 196 17.19 -11.00 -0.51
N MET A 197 16.00 -10.44 -0.75
CA MET A 197 15.71 -9.03 -0.54
C MET A 197 15.75 -8.69 0.96
N LYS A 198 16.61 -7.73 1.35
CA LYS A 198 16.89 -7.40 2.76
C LYS A 198 15.63 -7.11 3.59
N TYR A 199 14.64 -6.44 3.00
CA TYR A 199 13.36 -6.14 3.63
C TYR A 199 12.19 -6.78 2.86
N GLY A 200 12.43 -7.91 2.20
CA GLY A 200 11.43 -8.61 1.38
C GLY A 200 10.22 -9.10 2.18
N ASN A 201 10.32 -9.21 3.50
CA ASN A 201 9.18 -9.55 4.38
C ASN A 201 8.24 -8.34 4.62
N ASN A 202 8.69 -7.10 4.37
CA ASN A 202 7.87 -5.92 4.58
C ASN A 202 6.78 -5.82 3.50
N GLY A 203 5.52 -5.87 3.92
CA GLY A 203 4.40 -5.89 2.99
C GLY A 203 4.26 -4.61 2.16
N ALA A 204 4.61 -3.44 2.71
CA ALA A 204 4.60 -2.19 1.96
C ALA A 204 5.67 -2.20 0.85
N VAL A 205 6.86 -2.71 1.18
CA VAL A 205 7.95 -2.88 0.22
C VAL A 205 7.54 -3.83 -0.91
N ALA A 206 7.00 -5.00 -0.55
CA ALA A 206 6.52 -5.98 -1.53
C ALA A 206 5.42 -5.42 -2.43
N PHE A 207 4.51 -4.63 -1.85
CA PHE A 207 3.37 -4.06 -2.56
C PHE A 207 3.79 -2.98 -3.55
N PHE A 208 4.62 -2.02 -3.14
CA PHE A 208 5.01 -0.90 -4.00
C PHE A 208 6.07 -1.27 -5.03
N LEU A 209 7.01 -2.16 -4.70
CA LEU A 209 8.04 -2.61 -5.64
C LEU A 209 7.57 -3.73 -6.56
N LYS A 210 6.37 -4.29 -6.32
CA LYS A 210 5.86 -5.48 -7.01
C LYS A 210 6.86 -6.65 -6.96
N GLN A 211 7.63 -6.72 -5.86
CA GLN A 211 8.70 -7.70 -5.65
C GLN A 211 8.95 -7.88 -4.15
N GLY A 212 9.06 -9.12 -3.67
CA GLY A 212 9.33 -9.40 -2.26
C GLY A 212 9.48 -10.88 -1.96
N SER A 213 9.60 -11.21 -0.67
CA SER A 213 9.53 -12.58 -0.18
C SER A 213 8.09 -13.12 -0.22
N THR A 214 7.94 -14.42 0.01
CA THR A 214 6.64 -15.10 0.18
C THR A 214 5.77 -14.40 1.24
N LEU A 215 6.37 -14.05 2.38
CA LEU A 215 5.70 -13.37 3.48
C LEU A 215 5.31 -11.92 3.16
N GLY A 216 6.18 -11.18 2.47
CA GLY A 216 5.90 -9.80 2.05
C GLY A 216 4.76 -9.73 1.03
N ILE A 217 4.78 -10.60 0.02
CA ILE A 217 3.73 -10.70 -1.00
C ILE A 217 2.40 -11.12 -0.35
N SER A 218 2.43 -12.06 0.61
CA SER A 218 1.23 -12.44 1.37
C SER A 218 0.64 -11.28 2.17
N ARG A 219 1.47 -10.46 2.83
CA ARG A 219 1.01 -9.23 3.48
C ARG A 219 0.35 -8.27 2.48
N ALA A 220 0.96 -8.08 1.30
CA ALA A 220 0.38 -7.24 0.24
C ALA A 220 -0.98 -7.76 -0.24
N ALA A 221 -1.13 -9.09 -0.41
CA ALA A 221 -2.40 -9.71 -0.74
C ALA A 221 -3.47 -9.49 0.32
N ARG A 222 -3.09 -9.53 1.60
CA ARG A 222 -4.00 -9.17 2.69
C ARG A 222 -4.48 -7.73 2.60
N TYR A 223 -3.65 -6.78 2.18
CA TYR A 223 -4.06 -5.38 2.01
C TYR A 223 -5.14 -5.23 0.94
N LEU A 224 -4.96 -5.86 -0.23
CA LEU A 224 -5.94 -5.83 -1.31
C LEU A 224 -7.24 -6.53 -0.92
N ALA A 225 -7.17 -7.70 -0.26
CA ALA A 225 -8.37 -8.37 0.24
C ALA A 225 -9.16 -7.46 1.21
N ILE A 226 -8.49 -6.83 2.18
CA ILE A 226 -9.18 -5.89 3.10
C ILE A 226 -9.72 -4.67 2.35
N ALA A 227 -8.97 -4.11 1.40
CA ALA A 227 -9.40 -2.96 0.60
C ALA A 227 -10.60 -3.28 -0.30
N SER A 228 -10.73 -4.53 -0.74
CA SER A 228 -11.88 -5.02 -1.51
C SER A 228 -13.17 -5.17 -0.69
N GLY A 229 -13.09 -5.04 0.64
CA GLY A 229 -14.22 -5.23 1.56
C GLY A 229 -14.16 -6.52 2.39
N PHE A 230 -13.13 -7.37 2.23
CA PHE A 230 -12.99 -8.56 3.04
C PHE A 230 -12.66 -8.18 4.49
N LYS A 231 -13.28 -8.85 5.45
CA LYS A 231 -13.16 -8.46 6.86
C LYS A 231 -11.75 -8.74 7.37
N GLU A 232 -11.12 -7.72 7.99
CA GLU A 232 -9.75 -7.84 8.54
C GLU A 232 -9.62 -9.00 9.57
N SER A 233 -10.69 -9.33 10.29
CA SER A 233 -10.70 -10.43 11.26
C SER A 233 -10.79 -11.83 10.63
N ASP A 234 -11.14 -11.92 9.35
CA ASP A 234 -11.30 -13.16 8.60
C ASP A 234 -10.12 -13.44 7.66
N ILE A 235 -9.09 -12.60 7.67
CA ILE A 235 -7.84 -12.82 6.96
C ILE A 235 -6.62 -12.54 7.84
N ILE A 236 -5.74 -13.52 7.95
CA ILE A 236 -4.47 -13.40 8.68
C ILE A 236 -3.30 -13.80 7.80
N VAL A 237 -2.11 -13.32 8.15
CA VAL A 237 -0.86 -13.77 7.53
C VAL A 237 -0.25 -14.85 8.43
N ALA A 238 0.06 -15.99 7.83
CA ALA A 238 0.67 -17.14 8.50
C ALA A 238 1.89 -17.63 7.70
N GLY A 239 2.60 -18.61 8.24
CA GLY A 239 3.69 -19.26 7.54
C GLY A 239 4.22 -20.45 8.31
N ASP A 240 5.13 -21.17 7.67
CA ASP A 240 5.80 -22.34 8.23
C ASP A 240 6.97 -22.02 9.16
N ASP A 241 7.24 -20.73 9.36
CA ASP A 241 8.36 -20.20 10.13
C ASP A 241 9.76 -20.58 9.62
N ILE A 242 9.86 -21.02 8.37
CA ILE A 242 11.11 -21.40 7.72
C ILE A 242 11.38 -20.47 6.53
N GLN A 243 10.60 -20.58 5.47
CA GLN A 243 10.80 -19.79 4.24
C GLN A 243 9.51 -19.38 3.55
N HIS A 244 8.35 -19.93 3.94
CA HIS A 244 7.11 -19.72 3.21
C HIS A 244 6.03 -19.05 4.04
N GLY A 245 5.64 -17.84 3.63
CA GLY A 245 4.49 -17.12 4.15
C GLY A 245 3.31 -17.20 3.19
N PHE A 246 2.11 -17.30 3.74
CA PHE A 246 0.82 -17.35 3.04
C PHE A 246 -0.24 -16.60 3.85
N CYS A 247 -1.43 -16.41 3.28
CA CYS A 247 -2.58 -15.94 4.04
C CYS A 247 -3.48 -17.11 4.41
N LEU A 248 -4.20 -16.98 5.52
CA LEU A 248 -5.36 -17.80 5.84
C LEU A 248 -6.60 -16.93 5.76
N VAL A 249 -7.62 -17.42 5.06
CA VAL A 249 -8.93 -16.77 4.96
C VAL A 249 -9.99 -17.65 5.61
N ARG A 250 -10.96 -17.02 6.27
CA ARG A 250 -12.02 -17.72 6.99
C ARG A 250 -13.32 -17.69 6.21
N PHE A 251 -13.85 -18.87 5.90
CA PHE A 251 -15.19 -19.05 5.35
C PHE A 251 -15.97 -20.03 6.22
N ASN A 252 -17.20 -19.69 6.59
CA ASN A 252 -18.08 -20.55 7.40
C ASN A 252 -17.37 -21.17 8.62
N ARG A 253 -16.61 -20.32 9.35
CA ARG A 253 -15.83 -20.66 10.56
C ARG A 253 -14.65 -21.62 10.35
N LYS A 254 -14.30 -21.96 9.11
CA LYS A 254 -13.12 -22.77 8.75
C LYS A 254 -12.07 -21.90 8.08
N TRP A 255 -10.81 -22.17 8.36
CA TRP A 255 -9.68 -21.49 7.72
C TRP A 255 -9.20 -22.25 6.50
N TYR A 256 -8.88 -21.51 5.45
CA TYR A 256 -8.34 -22.05 4.21
C TYR A 256 -7.07 -21.29 3.86
N VAL A 257 -6.08 -22.01 3.35
CA VAL A 257 -4.86 -21.43 2.80
C VAL A 257 -5.22 -20.65 1.54
N TYR A 258 -4.84 -19.37 1.55
CA TYR A 258 -4.92 -18.41 0.47
C TYR A 258 -3.48 -18.00 0.12
N ASP A 259 -2.84 -18.79 -0.74
CA ASP A 259 -1.43 -18.63 -1.10
C ASP A 259 -1.30 -18.05 -2.50
N VAL A 260 -1.05 -16.74 -2.57
CA VAL A 260 -0.89 -16.02 -3.84
C VAL A 260 0.45 -16.26 -4.54
N VAL A 261 1.39 -16.97 -3.91
CA VAL A 261 2.75 -17.20 -4.41
C VAL A 261 2.91 -18.61 -4.99
N LYS A 262 2.34 -19.63 -4.34
CA LYS A 262 2.38 -21.03 -4.78
C LYS A 262 1.01 -21.63 -5.10
N GLY A 263 -0.07 -20.86 -4.97
CA GLY A 263 -1.40 -21.33 -5.34
C GLY A 263 -1.51 -21.69 -6.81
N SER A 264 -2.27 -22.75 -7.11
CA SER A 264 -2.57 -23.15 -8.48
C SER A 264 -3.68 -22.28 -9.05
N PHE A 265 -3.39 -21.59 -10.16
CA PHE A 265 -4.35 -20.73 -10.84
C PHE A 265 -5.02 -21.50 -11.98
N ASN A 266 -6.28 -21.89 -11.78
CA ASN A 266 -7.11 -22.54 -12.78
C ASN A 266 -8.44 -21.81 -12.88
N ASP A 267 -8.64 -21.04 -13.96
CA ASP A 267 -9.86 -20.26 -14.16
C ASP A 267 -11.12 -21.12 -14.32
N ARG A 268 -10.98 -22.42 -14.62
CA ARG A 268 -12.12 -23.36 -14.66
C ARG A 268 -12.51 -23.87 -13.27
N GLU A 269 -11.56 -23.88 -12.33
CA GLU A 269 -11.74 -24.44 -10.99
C GLU A 269 -11.11 -23.55 -9.90
N PRO A 270 -11.52 -22.27 -9.79
CA PRO A 270 -10.92 -21.30 -8.86
C PRO A 270 -11.03 -21.70 -7.38
N TRP A 271 -11.95 -22.61 -7.04
CA TRP A 271 -12.07 -23.15 -5.69
C TRP A 271 -10.88 -24.02 -5.28
N SER A 272 -10.21 -24.67 -6.23
CA SER A 272 -9.02 -25.51 -5.97
C SER A 272 -7.82 -24.69 -5.44
N PHE A 273 -7.84 -23.37 -5.66
CA PHE A 273 -6.86 -22.43 -5.11
C PHE A 273 -6.86 -22.44 -3.58
N PHE A 274 -8.03 -22.61 -2.97
CA PHE A 274 -8.21 -22.54 -1.52
C PHE A 274 -8.15 -23.93 -0.90
N GLN A 275 -7.08 -24.19 -0.14
CA GLN A 275 -6.81 -25.53 0.39
C GLN A 275 -7.00 -25.58 1.90
N THR A 276 -7.41 -26.72 2.44
CA THR A 276 -7.24 -26.99 3.88
C THR A 276 -5.74 -27.05 4.17
N ILE A 277 -5.33 -26.81 5.42
CA ILE A 277 -3.90 -26.83 5.75
C ILE A 277 -3.26 -28.19 5.46
N ASN A 278 -3.96 -29.30 5.73
CA ASN A 278 -3.43 -30.63 5.46
C ASN A 278 -3.19 -30.85 3.96
N ASN A 279 -4.15 -30.51 3.10
CA ASN A 279 -4.00 -30.64 1.65
C ASN A 279 -2.88 -29.73 1.13
N TYR A 280 -2.80 -28.51 1.66
CA TYR A 280 -1.75 -27.56 1.31
C TYR A 280 -0.36 -28.08 1.69
N MET A 281 -0.21 -28.64 2.89
CA MET A 281 1.04 -29.26 3.31
C MET A 281 1.43 -30.42 2.39
N GLU A 282 0.48 -31.32 2.11
CA GLU A 282 0.74 -32.54 1.33
C GLU A 282 1.08 -32.25 -0.13
N HIS A 283 0.33 -31.36 -0.77
CA HIS A 283 0.38 -31.16 -2.22
C HIS A 283 1.11 -29.89 -2.67
N THR A 284 1.36 -28.94 -1.76
CA THR A 284 2.04 -27.68 -2.10
C THR A 284 3.34 -27.51 -1.32
N LEU A 285 3.29 -27.55 0.00
CA LEU A 285 4.44 -27.17 0.84
C LEU A 285 5.52 -28.26 0.92
N ASN A 286 5.16 -29.52 1.18
CA ASN A 286 6.13 -30.62 1.22
C ASN A 286 6.80 -30.85 -0.14
N PRO A 287 6.06 -30.82 -1.28
CA PRO A 287 6.71 -30.87 -2.60
C PRO A 287 7.65 -29.70 -2.85
N TYR A 288 7.33 -28.49 -2.34
CA TYR A 288 8.18 -27.31 -2.48
C TYR A 288 9.53 -27.46 -1.79
N TYR A 289 9.57 -28.02 -0.58
CA TYR A 289 10.84 -28.28 0.13
C TYR A 289 11.52 -29.60 -0.25
N GLY A 290 10.81 -30.48 -0.95
CA GLY A 290 11.30 -31.79 -1.34
C GLY A 290 11.34 -32.79 -0.17
N ARG A 291 11.94 -33.95 -0.43
CA ARG A 291 11.87 -35.13 0.46
C ARG A 291 12.51 -34.95 1.84
N LEU A 292 13.34 -33.90 2.02
CA LEU A 292 14.11 -33.68 3.24
C LEU A 292 13.35 -32.88 4.30
N TYR A 293 12.18 -32.36 3.97
CA TYR A 293 11.37 -31.58 4.90
C TYR A 293 9.93 -32.06 4.88
N LYS A 294 9.40 -32.35 6.08
CA LYS A 294 7.99 -32.66 6.29
C LYS A 294 7.41 -31.58 7.18
N SER A 295 6.51 -30.77 6.60
CA SER A 295 5.81 -29.72 7.30
C SER A 295 4.95 -30.31 8.42
N ASP A 296 4.89 -29.59 9.55
CA ASP A 296 3.99 -29.90 10.66
C ASP A 296 3.13 -28.67 10.96
N VAL A 297 1.81 -28.84 10.96
CA VAL A 297 0.86 -27.78 11.31
C VAL A 297 1.12 -27.17 12.69
N ASN A 298 1.74 -27.93 13.60
CA ASN A 298 2.09 -27.43 14.93
C ASN A 298 3.29 -26.47 14.92
N THR A 299 4.08 -26.38 13.83
CA THR A 299 5.18 -25.41 13.72
C THR A 299 4.75 -24.10 13.07
N PHE A 300 3.54 -24.05 12.50
CA PHE A 300 3.06 -22.87 11.81
C PHE A 300 2.85 -21.69 12.76
N VAL A 301 3.15 -20.50 12.27
CA VAL A 301 3.04 -19.26 13.02
C VAL A 301 2.07 -18.30 12.36
N LYS A 302 1.38 -17.52 13.19
CA LYS A 302 0.67 -16.31 12.79
C LYS A 302 1.61 -15.13 12.97
N TYR A 303 1.73 -14.30 11.94
CA TYR A 303 2.49 -13.06 12.01
C TYR A 303 1.57 -11.91 12.42
N ASN A 304 1.85 -11.29 13.57
CA ASN A 304 1.03 -10.17 14.06
C ASN A 304 1.30 -8.84 13.35
N GLY A 305 2.51 -8.67 12.83
CA GLY A 305 2.91 -7.44 12.13
C GLY A 305 2.09 -7.24 10.86
N TYR A 306 1.36 -6.13 10.82
CA TYR A 306 0.57 -5.71 9.67
C TYR A 306 1.50 -5.35 8.51
N ILE A 307 2.58 -4.61 8.78
CA ILE A 307 3.59 -4.22 7.78
C ILE A 307 4.80 -5.15 7.81
N GLY A 308 5.28 -5.55 8.98
CA GLY A 308 6.45 -6.42 9.11
C GLY A 308 7.78 -5.67 9.13
N TYR A 309 7.88 -4.61 9.94
CA TYR A 309 9.14 -3.92 10.25
C TYR A 309 9.37 -3.83 11.76
N THR A 310 10.64 -3.75 12.18
CA THR A 310 11.04 -3.59 13.59
C THR A 310 10.53 -2.26 14.17
N GLY A 311 9.70 -2.30 15.20
CA GLY A 311 9.09 -1.12 15.83
C GLY A 311 7.59 -0.96 15.55
N GLU A 312 6.98 -1.90 14.84
CA GLU A 312 5.52 -2.05 14.83
C GLU A 312 5.02 -2.54 16.20
N VAL A 313 3.82 -2.09 16.63
CA VAL A 313 3.26 -2.39 17.97
C VAL A 313 3.17 -3.89 18.24
N SER A 314 3.05 -4.72 17.20
CA SER A 314 3.05 -6.18 17.33
C SER A 314 3.92 -6.79 16.23
N THR A 315 5.21 -6.99 16.51
CA THR A 315 6.14 -7.70 15.60
C THR A 315 6.31 -9.18 15.96
N GLU A 316 5.78 -9.60 17.10
CA GLU A 316 5.88 -10.98 17.56
C GLU A 316 5.08 -11.91 16.63
N LYS A 317 5.64 -13.09 16.39
CA LYS A 317 4.93 -14.22 15.81
C LYS A 317 4.44 -15.10 16.96
N GLU A 318 3.28 -15.71 16.79
CA GLU A 318 2.73 -16.66 17.77
C GLU A 318 2.38 -17.96 17.06
N ASN A 319 2.43 -19.08 17.78
CA ASN A 319 2.01 -20.36 17.23
C ASN A 319 0.56 -20.28 16.74
N LEU A 320 0.31 -20.69 15.50
CA LEU A 320 -0.98 -20.52 14.83
C LEU A 320 -2.09 -21.30 15.55
N LYS A 321 -1.83 -22.55 15.92
CA LYS A 321 -2.80 -23.42 16.60
C LYS A 321 -3.14 -22.89 17.99
N GLN A 322 -2.13 -22.43 18.74
CA GLN A 322 -2.35 -21.78 20.03
C GLN A 322 -3.18 -20.51 19.90
N TRP A 323 -2.89 -19.66 18.90
CA TRP A 323 -3.67 -18.45 18.66
C TRP A 323 -5.14 -18.75 18.35
N LEU A 324 -5.39 -19.71 17.47
CA LEU A 324 -6.75 -20.12 17.09
C LEU A 324 -7.56 -20.59 18.30
N SER A 325 -6.95 -21.42 19.14
CA SER A 325 -7.55 -21.90 20.38
C SER A 325 -7.81 -20.77 21.37
N LYS A 326 -6.79 -19.95 21.69
CA LYS A 326 -6.88 -18.82 22.63
C LYS A 326 -7.96 -17.80 22.25
N ASN A 327 -8.20 -17.59 20.96
CA ASN A 327 -9.10 -16.56 20.47
C ASN A 327 -10.46 -17.11 19.98
N ASN A 328 -10.73 -18.40 20.20
CA ASN A 328 -11.93 -19.10 19.72
C ASN A 328 -12.21 -18.84 18.23
N LYS A 329 -11.18 -18.97 17.39
CA LYS A 329 -11.22 -18.62 15.96
C LYS A 329 -11.52 -19.82 15.05
N GLY A 330 -11.83 -20.98 15.60
CA GLY A 330 -12.14 -22.20 14.85
C GLY A 330 -10.94 -23.15 14.72
N THR A 331 -11.03 -24.11 13.80
CA THR A 331 -9.98 -25.10 13.53
C THR A 331 -9.39 -24.91 12.13
N LEU A 332 -8.22 -25.51 11.91
CA LEU A 332 -7.48 -25.51 10.65
C LEU A 332 -7.99 -26.55 9.65
#